data_AF-A0AA43DH08-F1
#
_entry.id   AF-A0AA43DH08-F1
#
_cell.length_a   1.000
_cell.length_b   1.000
_cell.length_c   1.000
_cell.angle_alpha   90.00
_cell.angle_beta   90.00
_cell.angle_gamma   90.00
#
_symmetry.space_group_name_H-M   'P 1'
#
loop_
_entity.id
_entity.type
_entity.pdbx_description
1 polymer ?
#
loop_
_entity_poly.entity_id
_entity_poly.type
_entity_poly.pdbx_seq_one_letter_code
_entity_poly.pdbx_strand_id
1 'polypeptide(L)'
;MSDSGLPDARESHRLSKPTHAAGNPVEAVFESIVFASRWIQAPLYAGLIVAELLYAYKFLLELWHMVTHINHVEETVFMLGVLGLIDVTMVANLLTMVVIGGYATFVSKLDLEHHPDRPDWLTHVDPGTIKIKLAASLIGISSIHLLKGFVDVANENPEHLKWKIFIHMTFLASAILLAWTDKIMQKDKKH
;
A
#
# COMPACT_ATOMS: atom_id res chain seq x y z
N MET A 1 -67.75 43.89 21.82
CA MET A 1 -67.60 42.55 21.21
C MET A 1 -67.01 42.76 19.82
N SER A 2 -65.88 42.21 19.42
CA SER A 2 -65.02 41.14 19.96
C SER A 2 -63.59 41.46 19.51
N ASP A 3 -62.67 41.65 20.44
CA ASP A 3 -61.68 40.67 20.89
C ASP A 3 -60.65 40.25 19.82
N SER A 4 -59.42 40.69 20.07
CA SER A 4 -58.20 40.43 19.35
C SER A 4 -57.61 39.09 19.79
N GLY A 5 -57.35 38.18 18.86
CA GLY A 5 -56.67 36.92 19.18
C GLY A 5 -56.04 36.31 17.94
N LEU A 6 -54.70 36.26 17.96
CA LEU A 6 -53.85 35.61 16.98
C LEU A 6 -54.26 34.14 16.73
N PRO A 7 -53.83 33.52 15.60
CA PRO A 7 -53.91 32.08 15.44
C PRO A 7 -53.21 31.38 16.61
N ASP A 8 -53.95 30.49 17.29
CA ASP A 8 -53.46 29.73 18.43
C ASP A 8 -52.31 28.80 17.99
N ALA A 9 -51.10 29.21 18.34
CA ALA A 9 -49.85 28.52 18.08
C ALA A 9 -49.60 27.41 19.13
N ARG A 10 -50.63 26.63 19.49
CA ARG A 10 -50.53 25.58 20.50
C ARG A 10 -51.41 24.38 20.19
N GLU A 11 -51.02 23.60 19.19
CA GLU A 11 -51.09 22.12 19.21
C GLU A 11 -50.85 21.53 17.80
N SER A 12 -49.62 21.09 17.56
CA SER A 12 -49.32 19.91 16.70
C SER A 12 -47.84 19.67 16.50
N HIS A 13 -46.95 20.51 17.05
CA HIS A 13 -45.56 20.14 17.28
C HIS A 13 -45.45 19.19 18.48
N ARG A 14 -46.06 18.00 18.33
CA ARG A 14 -45.77 16.85 19.16
C ARG A 14 -44.36 16.42 18.79
N LEU A 15 -43.37 16.97 19.51
CA LEU A 15 -41.98 16.53 19.48
C LEU A 15 -41.96 15.01 19.69
N SER A 16 -41.86 14.24 18.62
CA SER A 16 -41.29 12.91 18.70
C SER A 16 -39.84 13.12 19.10
N LYS A 17 -39.56 13.01 20.40
CA LYS A 17 -38.19 12.81 20.87
C LYS A 17 -37.61 11.69 20.00
N PRO A 18 -36.44 11.87 19.38
CA PRO A 18 -35.76 10.74 18.78
C PRO A 18 -35.50 9.78 19.95
N THR A 19 -36.20 8.65 19.95
CA THR A 19 -35.83 7.52 20.77
C THR A 19 -34.45 7.13 20.27
N HIS A 20 -33.39 7.58 20.94
CA HIS A 20 -32.08 7.01 20.78
C HIS A 20 -32.26 5.53 21.12
N ALA A 21 -32.34 4.69 20.08
CA ALA A 21 -32.27 3.26 20.23
C ALA A 21 -30.97 3.00 20.99
N ALA A 22 -31.08 2.43 22.19
CA ALA A 22 -29.92 1.96 22.92
C ALA A 22 -29.25 0.90 22.05
N GLY A 23 -28.14 1.26 21.40
CA GLY A 23 -27.34 0.32 20.62
C GLY A 23 -26.97 -0.87 21.49
N ASN A 24 -26.97 -2.06 20.89
CA ASN A 24 -26.70 -3.30 21.63
C ASN A 24 -25.29 -3.20 22.24
N PRO A 25 -25.07 -3.50 23.53
CA PRO A 25 -23.73 -3.40 24.16
C PRO A 25 -22.64 -4.17 23.40
N VAL A 26 -23.02 -5.22 22.67
CA VAL A 26 -22.12 -5.99 21.80
C VAL A 26 -21.63 -5.17 20.61
N GLU A 27 -22.48 -4.33 20.03
CA GLU A 27 -22.14 -3.44 18.91
C GLU A 27 -21.17 -2.34 19.37
N ALA A 28 -21.41 -1.75 20.54
CA ALA A 28 -20.53 -0.72 21.10
C ALA A 28 -19.12 -1.26 21.46
N VAL A 29 -19.05 -2.51 21.95
CA VAL A 29 -17.78 -3.19 22.21
C VAL A 29 -17.06 -3.54 20.91
N PHE A 30 -17.79 -4.02 19.90
CA PHE A 30 -17.21 -4.32 18.59
C PHE A 30 -16.66 -3.06 17.92
N GLU A 31 -17.41 -1.96 17.94
CA GLU A 31 -16.97 -0.65 17.45
C GLU A 31 -15.72 -0.18 18.19
N SER A 32 -15.69 -0.26 19.53
CA SER A 32 -14.51 0.13 20.32
C SER A 32 -13.26 -0.67 19.96
N ILE A 33 -13.39 -1.98 19.70
CA ILE A 33 -12.27 -2.84 19.26
C ILE A 33 -11.80 -2.44 17.86
N VAL A 34 -12.72 -2.17 16.94
CA VAL A 34 -12.40 -1.71 15.58
C VAL A 34 -11.68 -0.35 15.63
N PHE A 35 -12.13 0.59 16.46
CA PHE A 35 -11.46 1.88 16.65
C PHE A 35 -10.07 1.73 17.31
N ALA A 36 -9.94 0.87 18.31
CA ALA A 36 -8.66 0.62 18.99
C ALA A 36 -7.59 0.01 18.05
N SER A 37 -8.00 -0.78 17.04
CA SER A 37 -7.08 -1.37 16.06
C SER A 37 -6.22 -0.35 15.30
N ARG A 38 -6.66 0.92 15.23
CA ARG A 38 -5.91 2.02 14.60
C ARG A 38 -4.62 2.35 15.33
N TRP A 39 -4.61 2.28 16.66
CA TRP A 39 -3.42 2.58 17.46
C TRP A 39 -2.30 1.56 17.25
N ILE A 40 -2.62 0.34 16.79
CA ILE A 40 -1.63 -0.67 16.41
C ILE A 40 -0.99 -0.34 15.06
N GLN A 41 -1.68 0.38 14.16
CA GLN A 41 -1.14 0.72 12.84
C GLN A 41 -0.02 1.76 12.92
N ALA A 42 -0.11 2.73 13.84
CA ALA A 42 0.91 3.77 14.03
C ALA A 42 2.32 3.19 14.33
N PRO A 43 2.53 2.32 15.33
CA PRO A 43 3.84 1.72 15.60
C PRO A 43 4.29 0.78 14.48
N LEU A 44 3.37 0.11 13.77
CA LEU A 44 3.73 -0.71 12.61
C LEU A 44 4.33 0.14 11.48
N TYR A 45 3.69 1.27 11.13
CA TYR A 45 4.24 2.17 10.11
C TYR A 45 5.56 2.81 10.56
N ALA A 46 5.70 3.18 11.83
CA ALA A 46 6.98 3.63 12.38
C ALA A 46 8.08 2.57 12.23
N GLY A 47 7.76 1.30 12.51
CA GLY A 47 8.67 0.17 12.30
C GLY A 47 9.08 -0.01 10.83
N LEU A 48 8.12 0.12 9.90
CA LEU A 48 8.42 0.05 8.46
C LEU A 48 9.32 1.19 7.99
N ILE A 49 9.12 2.42 8.50
CA ILE A 49 10.01 3.56 8.21
C ILE A 49 11.42 3.31 8.73
N VAL A 50 11.56 2.77 9.95
CA VAL A 50 12.88 2.40 10.49
C VAL A 50 13.54 1.33 9.61
N ALA A 51 12.79 0.32 9.16
CA ALA A 51 13.31 -0.69 8.24
C ALA A 51 13.77 -0.07 6.91
N GLU A 52 13.02 0.88 6.36
CA GLU A 52 13.38 1.62 5.14
C GLU A 52 14.70 2.40 5.32
N LEU A 53 14.90 3.06 6.48
CA LEU A 53 16.16 3.73 6.81
C LEU A 53 17.35 2.74 6.91
N LEU A 54 17.12 1.55 7.46
CA LEU A 54 18.15 0.51 7.52
C LEU A 54 18.54 0.01 6.13
N TYR A 55 17.56 -0.16 5.23
CA TYR A 55 17.82 -0.49 3.83
C TYR A 55 18.60 0.60 3.12
N ALA A 56 18.25 1.87 3.32
CA ALA A 56 19.00 3.01 2.76
C ALA A 56 20.45 3.03 3.25
N TYR A 57 20.69 2.77 4.55
CA TYR A 57 22.03 2.66 5.09
C TYR A 57 22.81 1.48 4.47
N LYS A 58 22.17 0.31 4.32
CA LYS A 58 22.78 -0.85 3.67
C LYS A 58 23.16 -0.58 2.22
N PHE A 59 22.28 0.08 1.47
CA PHE A 59 22.55 0.49 0.09
C PHE A 59 23.82 1.36 0.00
N LEU A 60 23.96 2.35 0.89
CA LEU A 60 25.13 3.23 0.91
C LEU A 60 26.42 2.46 1.22
N LEU A 61 26.37 1.49 2.13
CA LEU A 61 27.52 0.63 2.46
C LEU A 61 27.95 -0.23 1.27
N GLU A 62 27.01 -0.89 0.62
CA GLU A 62 27.29 -1.75 -0.54
C GLU A 62 27.83 -0.93 -1.73
N LEU A 63 27.24 0.25 -1.98
CA LEU A 63 27.72 1.17 -2.99
C LEU A 63 29.15 1.64 -2.70
N TRP A 64 29.44 2.02 -1.46
CA TRP A 64 30.78 2.42 -1.05
C TRP A 64 31.80 1.29 -1.24
N HIS A 65 31.42 0.06 -0.88
CA HIS A 65 32.26 -1.11 -1.08
C HIS A 65 32.58 -1.35 -2.57
N MET A 66 31.58 -1.22 -3.45
CA MET A 66 31.78 -1.35 -4.89
C MET A 66 32.67 -0.25 -5.47
N VAL A 67 32.45 1.01 -5.08
CA VAL A 67 33.25 2.15 -5.56
C VAL A 67 34.72 1.99 -5.17
N THR A 68 34.99 1.54 -3.95
CA THR A 68 36.36 1.36 -3.44
C THR A 68 37.10 0.17 -4.07
N HIS A 69 36.38 -0.82 -4.59
CA HIS A 69 36.97 -2.03 -5.18
C HIS A 69 36.93 -2.08 -6.71
N ILE A 70 36.39 -1.06 -7.38
CA ILE A 70 36.08 -1.06 -8.83
C ILE A 70 37.25 -1.47 -9.75
N ASN A 71 38.50 -1.16 -9.37
CA ASN A 71 39.68 -1.48 -10.18
C ASN A 71 40.19 -2.93 -9.99
N HIS A 72 39.61 -3.68 -9.04
CA HIS A 72 40.10 -4.99 -8.61
C HIS A 72 39.04 -6.10 -8.65
N VAL A 73 37.78 -5.80 -8.98
CA VAL A 73 36.72 -6.81 -9.13
C VAL A 73 36.59 -7.28 -10.57
N GLU A 74 36.29 -8.58 -10.72
CA GLU A 74 35.90 -9.18 -11.99
C GLU A 74 34.55 -8.59 -12.48
N GLU A 75 34.37 -8.50 -13.80
CA GLU A 75 33.16 -7.93 -14.43
C GLU A 75 31.87 -8.62 -13.95
N THR A 76 31.88 -9.95 -13.82
CA THR A 76 30.73 -10.73 -13.33
C THR A 76 30.37 -10.35 -11.89
N VAL A 77 31.38 -10.21 -11.01
CA VAL A 77 31.19 -9.84 -9.61
C VAL A 77 30.68 -8.40 -9.50
N PHE A 78 31.22 -7.49 -10.31
CA PHE A 78 30.73 -6.12 -10.39
C PHE A 78 29.25 -6.07 -10.81
N MET A 79 28.88 -6.79 -11.86
CA MET A 79 27.50 -6.90 -12.33
C MET A 79 26.57 -7.50 -11.26
N LEU A 80 27.01 -8.54 -10.54
CA LEU A 80 26.24 -9.11 -9.42
C LEU A 80 26.07 -8.13 -8.26
N GLY A 81 27.08 -7.29 -7.99
CA GLY A 81 27.00 -6.19 -7.04
C GLY A 81 25.94 -5.15 -7.45
N VAL A 82 25.95 -4.72 -8.72
CA VAL A 82 24.92 -3.81 -9.25
C VAL A 82 23.52 -4.43 -9.11
N LEU A 83 23.38 -5.71 -9.44
CA LEU A 83 22.11 -6.43 -9.29
C LEU A 83 21.64 -6.51 -7.83
N GLY A 84 22.57 -6.64 -6.88
CA GLY A 84 22.28 -6.57 -5.44
C GLY A 84 21.77 -5.19 -5.00
N LEU A 85 22.43 -4.12 -5.46
CA LEU A 85 21.98 -2.75 -5.19
C LEU A 85 20.58 -2.49 -5.75
N ILE A 86 20.30 -2.96 -6.96
CA ILE A 86 18.97 -2.84 -7.58
C ILE A 86 17.93 -3.57 -6.72
N ASP A 87 18.23 -4.77 -6.22
CA ASP A 87 17.32 -5.55 -5.38
C ASP A 87 16.95 -4.83 -4.07
N VAL A 88 17.96 -4.30 -3.36
CA VAL A 88 17.74 -3.49 -2.14
C VAL A 88 16.85 -2.29 -2.44
N THR A 89 17.11 -1.59 -3.54
CA THR A 89 16.31 -0.42 -3.97
C THR A 89 14.87 -0.83 -4.27
N MET A 90 14.69 -2.03 -4.81
CA MET A 90 13.39 -2.53 -5.20
C MET A 90 12.52 -2.91 -4.00
N VAL A 91 13.10 -3.56 -3.00
CA VAL A 91 12.43 -3.85 -1.72
C VAL A 91 12.07 -2.55 -1.02
N ALA A 92 12.96 -1.55 -0.99
CA ALA A 92 12.69 -0.24 -0.41
C ALA A 92 11.47 0.43 -1.07
N ASN A 93 11.42 0.48 -2.41
CA ASN A 93 10.29 1.08 -3.14
C ASN A 93 8.95 0.36 -2.88
N LEU A 94 8.98 -0.97 -2.71
CA LEU A 94 7.79 -1.73 -2.30
C LEU A 94 7.37 -1.36 -0.87
N LEU A 95 8.30 -1.25 0.07
CA LEU A 95 8.02 -0.83 1.45
C LEU A 95 7.41 0.58 1.48
N THR A 96 7.98 1.54 0.76
CA THR A 96 7.44 2.90 0.64
C THR A 96 5.99 2.86 0.16
N MET A 97 5.70 2.02 -0.84
CA MET A 97 4.34 1.87 -1.37
C MET A 97 3.37 1.25 -0.36
N VAL A 98 3.82 0.29 0.44
CA VAL A 98 3.03 -0.30 1.53
C VAL A 98 2.75 0.71 2.63
N VAL A 99 3.73 1.53 3.01
CA VAL A 99 3.57 2.58 4.02
C VAL A 99 2.57 3.64 3.53
N ILE A 100 2.76 4.19 2.33
CA ILE A 100 1.88 5.22 1.78
C ILE A 100 0.47 4.68 1.52
N GLY A 101 0.35 3.53 0.86
CA GLY A 101 -0.93 2.91 0.53
C GLY A 101 -1.71 2.47 1.78
N GLY A 102 -1.01 1.92 2.76
CA GLY A 102 -1.56 1.55 4.06
C GLY A 102 -2.07 2.77 4.84
N TYR A 103 -1.22 3.79 4.98
CA TYR A 103 -1.60 5.04 5.64
C TYR A 103 -2.79 5.72 4.96
N ALA A 104 -2.78 5.83 3.62
CA ALA A 104 -3.87 6.40 2.84
C ALA A 104 -5.20 5.64 3.01
N THR A 105 -5.14 4.32 3.13
CA THR A 105 -6.34 3.46 3.21
C THR A 105 -6.94 3.41 4.62
N PHE A 106 -6.09 3.26 5.64
CA PHE A 106 -6.54 2.94 7.00
C PHE A 106 -6.46 4.09 8.00
N VAL A 107 -5.57 5.07 7.76
CA VAL A 107 -5.38 6.20 8.68
C VAL A 107 -6.02 7.49 8.12
N SER A 108 -5.79 7.80 6.84
CA SER A 108 -6.21 9.05 6.19
C SER A 108 -7.72 9.17 5.90
N LYS A 109 -8.41 8.06 5.58
CA LYS A 109 -9.84 8.09 5.22
C LYS A 109 -10.78 8.39 6.39
N LEU A 110 -10.30 8.39 7.62
CA LEU A 110 -11.10 8.56 8.83
C LEU A 110 -10.86 9.90 9.53
N ASP A 111 -10.16 10.85 8.91
CA ASP A 111 -9.95 12.22 9.43
C ASP A 111 -10.41 13.25 8.38
N LEU A 112 -11.67 13.12 7.94
CA LEU A 112 -12.25 13.90 6.85
C LEU A 112 -13.52 14.67 7.21
N GLU A 113 -13.81 14.83 8.50
CA GLU A 113 -14.94 15.67 8.88
C GLU A 113 -14.56 17.14 9.10
N HIS A 114 -13.27 17.54 9.29
CA HIS A 114 -13.00 18.89 9.81
C HIS A 114 -11.70 19.65 9.41
N HIS A 115 -10.99 19.38 8.29
CA HIS A 115 -9.83 20.23 7.92
C HIS A 115 -9.81 20.76 6.47
N PRO A 116 -9.72 22.10 6.27
CA PRO A 116 -9.74 22.75 4.95
C PRO A 116 -8.44 22.65 4.13
N ASP A 117 -7.34 22.14 4.69
CA ASP A 117 -6.04 22.07 4.01
C ASP A 117 -5.61 20.63 3.71
N ARG A 118 -6.38 19.96 2.84
CA ARG A 118 -5.96 18.68 2.25
C ARG A 118 -5.18 18.94 0.96
N PRO A 119 -3.93 18.47 0.81
CA PRO A 119 -3.19 18.67 -0.43
C PRO A 119 -3.72 17.75 -1.55
N ASP A 120 -3.83 18.29 -2.77
CA ASP A 120 -4.57 17.68 -3.90
C ASP A 120 -4.11 16.28 -4.35
N TRP A 121 -2.89 15.86 -3.99
CA TRP A 121 -2.34 14.55 -4.36
C TRP A 121 -2.96 13.36 -3.61
N LEU A 122 -3.64 13.59 -2.47
CA LEU A 122 -4.21 12.53 -1.61
C LEU A 122 -5.64 12.12 -2.01
N THR A 123 -6.33 12.94 -2.81
CA THR A 123 -7.73 12.68 -3.22
C THR A 123 -7.83 11.80 -4.49
N HIS A 124 -6.72 11.59 -5.19
CA HIS A 124 -6.65 10.88 -6.49
C HIS A 124 -5.84 9.59 -6.45
N VAL A 125 -5.78 8.90 -5.31
CA VAL A 125 -5.16 7.58 -5.25
C VAL A 125 -6.22 6.51 -5.51
N ASP A 126 -6.43 6.16 -6.78
CA ASP A 126 -7.36 5.08 -7.17
C ASP A 126 -6.81 3.73 -6.66
N PRO A 127 -7.58 2.97 -5.86
CA PRO A 127 -7.17 1.65 -5.38
C PRO A 127 -6.73 0.68 -6.50
N GLY A 128 -7.26 0.82 -7.72
CA GLY A 128 -6.82 0.08 -8.90
C GLY A 128 -5.37 0.40 -9.29
N THR A 129 -4.98 1.68 -9.25
CA THR A 129 -3.60 2.09 -9.54
C THR A 129 -2.60 1.60 -8.50
N ILE A 130 -3.00 1.51 -7.23
CA ILE A 130 -2.19 0.88 -6.17
C ILE A 130 -1.99 -0.61 -6.48
N LYS A 131 -3.04 -1.35 -6.85
CA LYS A 131 -2.92 -2.78 -7.15
C LYS A 131 -1.97 -3.04 -8.34
N ILE A 132 -2.10 -2.25 -9.41
CA ILE A 132 -1.26 -2.38 -10.61
C ILE A 132 0.20 -2.08 -10.27
N LYS A 133 0.48 -0.99 -9.54
CA LYS A 133 1.84 -0.62 -9.14
C LYS A 133 2.48 -1.67 -8.21
N LEU A 134 1.73 -2.26 -7.29
CA LEU A 134 2.21 -3.35 -6.45
C LEU A 134 2.55 -4.60 -7.27
N ALA A 135 1.67 -4.99 -8.20
CA ALA A 135 1.92 -6.13 -9.09
C ALA A 135 3.16 -5.90 -9.97
N ALA A 136 3.31 -4.71 -10.53
CA ALA A 136 4.48 -4.34 -11.33
C ALA A 136 5.78 -4.40 -10.51
N SER A 137 5.78 -3.90 -9.27
CA SER A 137 6.92 -4.06 -8.35
C SER A 137 7.22 -5.52 -8.07
N LEU A 138 6.22 -6.37 -7.79
CA LEU A 138 6.47 -7.79 -7.52
C LEU A 138 7.08 -8.53 -8.73
N ILE A 139 6.59 -8.26 -9.94
CA ILE A 139 7.11 -8.85 -11.17
C ILE A 139 8.58 -8.44 -11.38
N GLY A 140 8.89 -7.14 -11.23
CA GLY A 140 10.27 -6.68 -11.42
C GLY A 140 11.25 -7.28 -10.39
N ILE A 141 10.82 -7.49 -9.12
CA ILE A 141 11.68 -8.12 -8.09
C ILE A 141 12.05 -9.51 -8.56
N SER A 142 11.03 -10.25 -9.00
CA SER A 142 11.21 -11.59 -9.54
C SER A 142 12.07 -11.62 -10.81
N SER A 143 11.93 -10.63 -11.71
CA SER A 143 12.77 -10.50 -12.91
C SER A 143 14.25 -10.29 -12.57
N ILE A 144 14.57 -9.41 -11.62
CA ILE A 144 15.96 -9.14 -11.20
C ILE A 144 16.58 -10.38 -10.57
N HIS A 145 15.84 -11.11 -9.74
CA HIS A 145 16.31 -12.37 -9.15
C HIS A 145 16.57 -13.46 -10.20
N LEU A 146 15.75 -13.52 -11.25
CA LEU A 146 15.95 -14.44 -12.37
C LEU A 146 17.17 -14.03 -13.19
N LEU A 147 17.34 -12.73 -13.47
CA LEU A 147 18.51 -12.20 -14.15
C LEU A 147 19.80 -12.48 -13.37
N LYS A 148 19.77 -12.35 -12.03
CA LYS A 148 20.90 -12.72 -11.16
C LYS A 148 21.30 -14.18 -11.33
N GLY A 149 20.33 -15.08 -11.27
CA GLY A 149 20.57 -16.51 -11.45
C GLY A 149 21.03 -16.89 -12.87
N PHE A 150 20.64 -16.11 -13.87
CA PHE A 150 21.12 -16.28 -15.25
C PHE A 150 22.56 -15.79 -15.42
N VAL A 151 22.88 -14.62 -14.85
CA VAL A 151 24.23 -14.06 -14.87
C VAL A 151 25.23 -14.98 -14.17
N ASP A 152 24.83 -15.56 -13.03
CA ASP A 152 25.67 -16.47 -12.24
C ASP A 152 25.35 -17.96 -12.51
N VAL A 153 24.87 -18.30 -13.71
CA VAL A 153 24.34 -19.64 -14.03
C VAL A 153 25.37 -20.76 -13.84
N ALA A 154 26.66 -20.46 -13.93
CA ALA A 154 27.73 -21.44 -13.69
C ALA A 154 27.82 -21.88 -12.22
N ASN A 155 27.45 -21.00 -11.28
CA ASN A 155 27.47 -21.26 -9.85
C ASN A 155 26.08 -21.56 -9.28
N GLU A 156 25.03 -21.32 -10.06
CA GLU A 156 23.64 -21.50 -9.62
C GLU A 156 23.13 -22.92 -9.85
N ASN A 157 22.40 -23.47 -8.88
CA ASN A 157 21.80 -24.79 -9.03
C ASN A 157 20.71 -24.77 -10.13
N PRO A 158 20.78 -25.63 -11.15
CA PRO A 158 19.81 -25.68 -12.25
C PRO A 158 18.36 -25.88 -11.79
N GLU A 159 18.14 -26.60 -10.69
CA GLU A 159 16.81 -26.79 -10.11
C GLU A 159 16.24 -25.48 -9.54
N HIS A 160 17.08 -24.71 -8.83
CA HIS A 160 16.67 -23.40 -8.32
C HIS A 160 16.37 -22.43 -9.46
N LEU A 161 17.16 -22.45 -10.54
CA LEU A 161 16.90 -21.62 -11.72
C LEU A 161 15.56 -21.98 -12.38
N LYS A 162 15.22 -23.26 -12.50
CA LYS A 162 13.91 -23.71 -13.01
C LYS A 162 12.75 -23.19 -12.15
N TRP A 163 12.87 -23.27 -10.83
CA TRP A 163 11.86 -22.75 -9.91
C TRP A 163 11.71 -21.22 -10.00
N LYS A 164 12.82 -20.49 -10.13
CA LYS A 164 12.80 -19.03 -10.36
C LYS A 164 12.02 -18.69 -11.63
N ILE A 165 12.25 -19.42 -12.73
CA ILE A 165 11.49 -19.24 -13.99
C ILE A 165 10.00 -19.52 -13.76
N PHE A 166 9.66 -20.63 -13.11
CA PHE A 166 8.26 -21.02 -12.89
C PHE A 166 7.48 -20.00 -12.03
N ILE A 167 8.09 -19.53 -10.95
CA ILE A 167 7.52 -18.49 -10.10
C ILE A 167 7.35 -17.19 -10.87
N HIS A 168 8.33 -16.80 -11.68
CA HIS A 168 8.26 -15.59 -12.49
C HIS A 168 7.10 -15.64 -13.51
N MET A 169 6.95 -16.78 -14.19
CA MET A 169 5.83 -17.00 -15.11
C MET A 169 4.48 -16.94 -14.39
N THR A 170 4.40 -17.44 -13.16
CA THR A 170 3.19 -17.36 -12.32
C THR A 170 2.85 -15.90 -12.01
N PHE A 171 3.82 -15.07 -11.59
CA PHE A 171 3.59 -13.65 -11.35
C PHE A 171 3.17 -12.88 -12.61
N LEU A 172 3.80 -13.17 -13.76
CA LEU A 172 3.43 -12.55 -15.02
C LEU A 172 1.99 -12.90 -15.41
N ALA A 173 1.60 -14.17 -15.27
CA ALA A 173 0.23 -14.60 -15.51
C ALA A 173 -0.76 -13.92 -14.55
N SER A 174 -0.45 -13.85 -13.25
CA SER A 174 -1.28 -13.16 -12.26
C SER A 174 -1.47 -11.67 -12.60
N ALA A 175 -0.44 -10.99 -13.09
CA ALA A 175 -0.52 -9.59 -13.47
C ALA A 175 -1.38 -9.36 -14.71
N ILE A 176 -1.29 -10.25 -15.71
CA ILE A 176 -2.17 -10.21 -16.89
C ILE A 176 -3.63 -10.39 -16.47
N LEU A 177 -3.91 -11.35 -15.58
CA LEU A 177 -5.25 -11.57 -15.03
C LEU A 177 -5.76 -10.32 -14.30
N LEU A 178 -4.92 -9.70 -13.46
CA LEU A 178 -5.28 -8.48 -12.72
C LEU A 178 -5.60 -7.32 -13.66
N ALA A 179 -4.78 -7.10 -14.70
CA ALA A 179 -5.02 -6.07 -15.71
C ALA A 179 -6.31 -6.34 -16.52
N TRP A 180 -6.60 -7.61 -16.79
CA TRP A 180 -7.83 -8.01 -17.45
C TRP A 180 -9.08 -7.76 -16.58
N THR A 181 -9.03 -8.11 -15.30
CA THR A 181 -10.11 -7.81 -14.34
C THR A 181 -10.35 -6.31 -14.22
N ASP A 182 -9.29 -5.50 -14.12
CA ASP A 182 -9.41 -4.05 -14.03
C ASP A 182 -10.04 -3.44 -15.30
N LYS A 183 -9.65 -3.93 -16.49
CA LYS A 183 -10.26 -3.53 -17.77
C LYS A 183 -11.76 -3.84 -17.85
N ILE A 184 -12.18 -5.00 -17.33
CA ILE A 184 -13.61 -5.37 -17.28
C ILE A 184 -14.36 -4.42 -16.35
N MET A 185 -13.86 -4.20 -15.13
CA MET A 185 -14.48 -3.30 -14.16
C MET A 185 -14.60 -1.85 -14.65
N GLN A 186 -13.63 -1.36 -15.42
CA GLN A 186 -13.70 -0.01 -16.00
C GLN A 186 -14.68 0.11 -17.17
N LYS A 187 -14.92 -0.99 -17.91
CA LYS A 187 -15.90 -1.02 -19.01
C LYS A 187 -17.33 -0.91 -18.48
N ASP A 188 -17.61 -1.53 -17.32
CA ASP A 188 -18.93 -1.49 -16.69
C ASP A 188 -19.27 -0.12 -16.07
N LYS A 189 -18.27 0.71 -15.72
CA LYS A 189 -18.49 2.09 -15.24
C LYS A 189 -18.89 3.09 -16.34
N LYS A 190 -18.78 2.71 -17.61
CA LYS A 190 -19.06 3.58 -18.77
C LYS A 190 -20.47 3.42 -19.35
N HIS A 191 -21.29 2.57 -18.73
CA HIS A 191 -22.72 2.37 -19.02
C HIS A 191 -23.54 2.68 -17.77
#